data_AF-A0A927E8J0-F1
#
_entry.id   AF-A0A927E8J0-F1
#
_cell.length_a   1.000
_cell.length_b   1.000
_cell.length_c   1.000
_cell.angle_alpha   90.00
_cell.angle_beta   90.00
_cell.angle_gamma   90.00
#
_symmetry.space_group_name_H-M   'P 1'
#
loop_
_entity.id
_entity.type
_entity.pdbx_description
1 polymer ?
#
loop_
_entity_poly.entity_id
_entity_poly.type
_entity_poly.pdbx_seq_one_letter_code
_entity_poly.pdbx_strand_id
1 'polypeptide(L)'
;MSTQIDPGRNLTLGILCNAEKQLKLVLVPKPAEGADAVAYRIDGGPWISQSWRGEDKRLVLGGEEGKRVFGSMLLASNGIEIRIGAERPARFLAAGLIESAAKTTARCLSPS
;
A
#
# COMPACT_ATOMS: atom_id res chain seq x y z
N MET A 1 10.55 -9.09 1.25
CA MET A 1 9.39 -8.25 0.86
C MET A 1 8.19 -9.17 0.93
N SER A 2 7.33 -9.02 1.93
CA SER A 2 6.07 -9.79 1.95
C SER A 2 4.97 -8.88 1.46
N THR A 3 4.02 -9.43 0.72
CA THR A 3 3.10 -8.68 -0.10
C THR A 3 1.76 -9.39 -0.04
N GLN A 4 0.68 -8.65 0.16
CA GLN A 4 -0.64 -9.23 0.04
C GLN A 4 -1.13 -9.10 -1.39
N ILE A 5 -1.68 -10.19 -1.93
CA ILE A 5 -2.21 -10.24 -3.29
C ILE A 5 -3.73 -10.14 -3.23
N ASP A 6 -4.31 -9.25 -4.01
CA ASP A 6 -5.73 -9.29 -4.40
C ASP A 6 -5.86 -10.27 -5.58
N PRO A 7 -6.44 -11.45 -5.39
CA PRO A 7 -6.50 -12.48 -6.43
C PRO A 7 -7.40 -12.09 -7.60
N GLY A 8 -8.38 -11.22 -7.37
CA GLY A 8 -9.31 -10.76 -8.42
C GLY A 8 -8.65 -9.78 -9.39
N ARG A 9 -7.54 -9.15 -9.01
CA ARG A 9 -6.84 -8.14 -9.81
C ARG A 9 -5.38 -8.47 -10.08
N ASN A 10 -4.85 -9.53 -9.47
CA ASN A 10 -3.41 -9.85 -9.48
C ASN A 10 -2.56 -8.63 -9.05
N LEU A 11 -3.10 -7.84 -8.12
CA LEU A 11 -2.46 -6.66 -7.54
C LEU A 11 -1.85 -7.03 -6.20
N THR A 12 -0.69 -6.46 -5.93
CA THR A 12 0.15 -6.73 -4.78
C THR A 12 0.32 -5.44 -4.01
N LEU A 13 -0.13 -5.42 -2.76
CA LEU A 13 0.16 -4.35 -1.81
C LEU A 13 1.31 -4.78 -0.92
N GLY A 14 2.32 -3.92 -0.81
CA GLY A 14 3.50 -4.19 -0.01
C GLY A 14 4.04 -2.92 0.64
N ILE A 15 5.04 -3.12 1.50
CA ILE A 15 5.76 -2.05 2.16
C ILE A 15 7.24 -2.20 1.78
N LEU A 16 7.89 -1.08 1.48
CA LEU A 16 9.31 -1.00 1.19
C LEU A 16 10.01 -0.12 2.21
N CYS A 17 11.27 -0.43 2.48
CA CYS A 17 12.22 0.47 3.10
C CYS A 17 13.15 0.97 1.99
N ASN A 18 13.25 2.29 1.81
CA ASN A 18 14.21 2.86 0.86
C ASN A 18 15.63 2.94 1.47
N ALA A 19 16.61 3.37 0.68
CA ALA A 19 17.99 3.55 1.13
C ALA A 19 18.14 4.57 2.27
N GLU A 20 17.18 5.50 2.41
CA GLU A 20 17.13 6.53 3.45
C GLU A 20 16.38 6.06 4.72
N LYS A 21 16.11 4.75 4.85
CA LYS A 21 15.34 4.14 5.95
C LYS A 21 13.91 4.68 6.11
N GLN A 22 13.31 5.15 5.02
CA GLN A 22 11.92 5.58 4.97
C GLN A 22 11.02 4.45 4.48
N LEU A 23 9.91 4.25 5.19
CA LEU A 23 8.86 3.34 4.78
C LEU A 23 8.03 3.93 3.64
N LYS A 24 7.79 3.14 2.61
CA LYS A 24 6.92 3.46 1.47
C LYS A 24 5.86 2.38 1.33
N LEU A 25 4.61 2.77 1.08
CA LEU A 25 3.55 1.86 0.68
C LEU A 25 3.60 1.70 -0.83
N VAL A 26 3.56 0.46 -1.32
CA VAL A 26 3.71 0.16 -2.75
C VAL A 26 2.64 -0.76 -3.27
N LEU A 27 2.19 -0.50 -4.50
CA LEU A 27 1.22 -1.29 -5.22
C LEU A 27 1.80 -1.75 -6.56
N VAL A 28 1.72 -3.05 -6.86
CA VAL A 28 2.39 -3.71 -8.00
C VAL A 28 1.46 -4.75 -8.63
N PRO A 29 1.45 -4.96 -9.96
CA PRO A 29 2.05 -4.10 -10.97
C PRO A 29 1.36 -2.74 -11.04
N LYS A 30 2.03 -1.74 -11.62
CA LYS A 30 1.39 -0.50 -12.08
C LYS A 30 0.24 -0.91 -13.02
N PRO A 31 -1.02 -0.54 -12.75
CA PRO A 31 -2.08 -0.74 -13.74
C PRO A 31 -1.70 0.03 -15.01
N ALA A 32 -1.74 -0.66 -16.14
CA ALA A 32 -1.12 -0.21 -17.38
C ALA A 32 -1.79 1.05 -17.97
N GLU A 33 -3.00 1.40 -17.56
CA GLU A 33 -3.75 2.57 -18.05
C GLU A 33 -4.55 3.23 -16.91
N GLY A 34 -4.54 4.57 -16.83
CA GLY A 34 -5.41 5.34 -15.92
C GLY A 34 -4.88 5.67 -14.51
N ALA A 35 -3.57 5.70 -14.30
CA ALA A 35 -2.96 5.91 -12.97
C ALA A 35 -3.01 7.35 -12.41
N ASP A 36 -3.90 8.21 -12.90
CA ASP A 36 -3.95 9.63 -12.49
C ASP A 36 -4.84 9.88 -11.26
N ALA A 37 -5.67 8.90 -10.90
CA ALA A 37 -6.53 8.97 -9.71
C ALA A 37 -6.44 7.68 -8.90
N VAL A 38 -5.70 7.70 -7.79
CA VAL A 38 -5.71 6.63 -6.79
C VAL A 38 -6.53 7.10 -5.59
N ALA A 39 -7.49 6.27 -5.18
CA ALA A 39 -8.23 6.47 -3.95
C ALA A 39 -8.10 5.23 -3.08
N TYR A 40 -8.05 5.42 -1.76
CA TYR A 40 -8.04 4.32 -0.81
C TYR A 40 -9.06 4.56 0.31
N ARG A 41 -9.50 3.49 0.95
CA ARG A 41 -10.22 3.55 2.23
C ARG A 41 -9.82 2.40 3.12
N ILE A 42 -9.92 2.62 4.43
CA ILE A 42 -9.55 1.64 5.45
C ILE A 42 -10.83 1.29 6.21
N ASP A 43 -11.04 0.00 6.47
CA ASP A 43 -12.18 -0.54 7.22
C ASP A 43 -13.56 -0.07 6.73
N GLY A 44 -13.69 0.14 5.41
CA GLY A 44 -14.95 0.60 4.80
C GLY A 44 -15.27 2.07 5.05
N GLY A 45 -14.34 2.85 5.60
CA GLY A 45 -14.47 4.28 5.81
C GLY A 45 -14.56 5.12 4.52
N PRO A 46 -14.47 6.46 4.62
CA PRO A 46 -14.56 7.34 3.46
C PRO A 46 -13.40 7.11 2.48
N TRP A 47 -13.68 7.30 1.19
CA TRP A 47 -12.65 7.29 0.16
C TRP A 47 -11.77 8.53 0.27
N ILE A 48 -10.46 8.31 0.35
CA ILE A 48 -9.44 9.34 0.38
C ILE A 48 -8.71 9.30 -0.96
N SER A 49 -8.81 10.38 -1.72
CA SER A 49 -8.05 10.56 -2.96
C SER A 49 -6.65 11.03 -2.62
N GLN A 50 -5.63 10.35 -3.14
CA GLN A 50 -4.24 10.74 -2.95
C GLN A 50 -3.42 10.55 -4.22
N SER A 51 -2.41 11.40 -4.39
CA SER A 51 -1.45 11.27 -5.47
C SER A 51 -0.41 10.20 -5.12
N TRP A 52 -0.45 9.09 -5.84
CA TRP A 52 0.59 8.06 -5.78
C TRP A 52 1.58 8.30 -6.92
N ARG A 53 2.88 8.19 -6.63
CA ARG A 53 3.93 8.38 -7.62
C ARG A 53 4.17 7.07 -8.38
N GLY A 54 4.23 7.12 -9.70
CA GLY A 54 4.75 6.01 -10.50
C GLY A 54 6.26 5.87 -10.31
N GLU A 55 6.72 4.70 -9.87
CA GLU A 55 8.14 4.33 -9.81
C GLU A 55 8.29 2.94 -10.48
N ASP A 56 8.96 2.89 -11.63
CA ASP A 56 9.06 1.70 -12.48
C ASP A 56 7.69 1.05 -12.78
N LYS A 57 7.50 -0.21 -12.34
CA LYS A 57 6.26 -0.99 -12.44
C LYS A 57 5.43 -0.93 -11.15
N ARG A 58 5.55 0.15 -10.37
CA ARG A 58 4.90 0.30 -9.06
C ARG A 58 4.23 1.67 -8.93
N LEU A 59 3.17 1.72 -8.12
CA LEU A 59 2.68 2.96 -7.54
C LEU A 59 3.20 3.06 -6.11
N VAL A 60 3.63 4.25 -5.72
CA VAL A 60 4.32 4.50 -4.45
C VAL A 60 3.65 5.65 -3.72
N LEU A 61 3.24 5.39 -2.48
CA LEU A 61 2.86 6.41 -1.51
C LEU A 61 3.96 6.50 -0.44
N GLY A 62 4.72 7.58 -0.51
CA GLY A 62 5.84 7.87 0.42
C GLY A 62 5.55 9.06 1.33
N GLY A 63 6.59 9.53 2.03
CA GLY A 63 6.51 10.67 2.94
C GLY A 63 5.64 10.44 4.17
N GLU A 64 5.22 11.52 4.82
CA GLU A 64 4.38 11.48 6.04
C GLU A 64 3.02 10.84 5.79
N GLU A 65 2.46 11.03 4.61
CA GLU A 65 1.18 10.39 4.27
C GLU A 65 1.32 8.87 4.14
N GLY A 66 2.36 8.38 3.45
CA GLY A 66 2.63 6.94 3.38
C GLY A 66 2.78 6.31 4.77
N LYS A 67 3.46 6.99 5.70
CA LYS A 67 3.56 6.58 7.11
C LYS A 67 2.20 6.57 7.82
N ARG A 68 1.36 7.59 7.59
CA ARG A 68 0.02 7.68 8.20
C ARG A 68 -0.90 6.58 7.71
N VAL A 69 -0.94 6.34 6.40
CA VAL A 69 -1.75 5.26 5.80
C VAL A 69 -1.27 3.92 6.33
N PHE A 70 0.04 3.70 6.36
CA PHE A 70 0.65 2.52 6.94
C PHE A 70 0.25 2.31 8.42
N GLY A 71 0.37 3.34 9.26
CA GLY A 71 -0.04 3.27 10.66
C GLY A 71 -1.53 2.98 10.82
N SER A 72 -2.37 3.57 9.98
CA SER A 72 -3.81 3.33 9.97
C SER A 72 -4.14 1.89 9.53
N MET A 73 -3.41 1.35 8.56
CA MET A 73 -3.56 -0.04 8.11
C MET A 73 -3.17 -1.05 9.19
N LEU A 74 -2.15 -0.75 10.00
CA LEU A 74 -1.74 -1.61 11.11
C LEU A 74 -2.81 -1.74 12.19
N LEU A 75 -3.66 -0.71 12.33
CA LEU A 75 -4.76 -0.67 13.28
C LEU A 75 -6.09 -1.13 12.68
N ALA A 76 -6.10 -1.49 11.39
CA ALA A 76 -7.30 -1.87 10.67
C ALA A 76 -7.82 -3.24 11.12
N SER A 77 -9.14 -3.37 11.28
CA SER A 77 -9.80 -4.64 11.63
C SER A 77 -10.19 -5.47 10.41
N ASN A 78 -10.49 -4.81 9.28
CA ASN A 78 -10.88 -5.45 8.03
C ASN A 78 -9.76 -5.40 7.00
N GLY A 79 -9.24 -4.21 6.72
CA GLY A 79 -8.19 -4.00 5.72
C GLY A 79 -8.34 -2.73 4.92
N ILE A 80 -7.61 -2.65 3.81
CA ILE A 80 -7.58 -1.51 2.89
C ILE A 80 -8.18 -1.89 1.55
N GLU A 81 -8.97 -0.99 1.00
CA GLU A 81 -9.44 -1.05 -0.38
C GLU A 81 -8.77 0.05 -1.18
N ILE A 82 -8.23 -0.29 -2.35
CA ILE A 82 -7.55 0.65 -3.24
C ILE A 82 -8.25 0.62 -4.58
N ARG A 83 -8.65 1.80 -5.06
CA ARG A 83 -9.23 2.02 -6.37
C ARG A 83 -8.25 2.83 -7.21
N ILE A 84 -8.11 2.45 -8.47
CA ILE A 84 -7.25 3.14 -9.43
C ILE A 84 -8.12 3.49 -10.64
N GLY A 85 -8.16 4.77 -11.00
CA GLY A 85 -9.05 5.29 -12.03
C GLY A 85 -10.52 4.91 -11.77
N ALA A 86 -11.19 4.43 -12.82
CA ALA A 86 -12.58 4.01 -12.80
C ALA A 86 -12.79 2.52 -12.47
N GLU A 87 -11.74 1.80 -12.06
CA GLU A 87 -11.81 0.36 -11.86
C GLU A 87 -12.51 -0.04 -10.55
N ARG A 88 -12.86 -1.32 -10.44
CA ARG A 88 -13.30 -1.89 -9.16
C ARG A 88 -12.16 -1.83 -8.12
N PRO A 89 -12.47 -1.57 -6.84
CA PRO A 89 -11.48 -1.64 -5.77
C PRO A 89 -10.80 -3.01 -5.68
N ALA A 90 -9.49 -3.00 -5.47
CA ALA A 90 -8.73 -4.14 -4.93
C ALA A 90 -8.86 -4.13 -3.41
N ARG A 91 -9.03 -5.31 -2.78
CA ARG A 91 -9.14 -5.45 -1.33
C ARG A 91 -7.97 -6.23 -0.75
N PHE A 92 -7.35 -5.66 0.26
CA PHE A 92 -6.22 -6.23 1.00
C PHE A 92 -6.59 -6.35 2.48
N LEU A 93 -6.73 -7.58 2.98
CA LEU A 93 -7.12 -7.88 4.37
C LEU A 93 -6.02 -7.53 5.38
N ALA A 94 -6.41 -6.90 6.50
CA ALA A 94 -5.51 -6.43 7.54
C ALA A 94 -4.54 -7.51 8.06
N ALA A 95 -5.03 -8.73 8.31
CA ALA A 95 -4.22 -9.84 8.84
C ALA A 95 -2.98 -10.13 7.98
N GLY A 96 -3.12 -10.15 6.64
CA GLY A 96 -1.99 -10.40 5.73
C GLY A 96 -1.02 -9.22 5.65
N LEU A 97 -1.51 -8.00 5.84
CA LEU A 97 -0.69 -6.78 5.81
C LEU A 97 0.13 -6.59 7.09
N ILE A 98 -0.45 -6.91 8.26
CA ILE A 98 0.22 -6.76 9.56
C ILE A 98 1.47 -7.65 9.63
N GLU A 99 1.38 -8.91 9.18
CA GLU A 99 2.54 -9.81 9.16
C GLU A 99 3.66 -9.27 8.25
N SER A 100 3.28 -8.75 7.08
CA SER A 100 4.22 -8.14 6.13
C SER A 100 4.87 -6.88 6.69
N ALA A 101 4.06 -6.04 7.34
CA ALA A 101 4.46 -4.80 7.95
C ALA A 101 5.48 -4.99 9.07
N ALA A 102 5.22 -5.93 9.98
CA ALA A 102 6.12 -6.23 11.08
C ALA A 102 7.52 -6.64 10.59
N LYS A 103 7.58 -7.55 9.60
CA LYS A 103 8.84 -8.02 9.01
C LYS A 103 9.61 -6.91 8.30
N THR A 104 8.92 -6.01 7.60
CA THR A 104 9.55 -4.93 6.84
C THR A 104 10.03 -3.80 7.75
N THR A 105 9.22 -3.43 8.75
CA THR A 105 9.55 -2.39 9.72
C THR A 105 10.75 -2.80 10.57
N ALA A 106 10.77 -4.04 11.07
CA ALA A 106 11.90 -4.57 11.84
C ALA A 106 13.22 -4.48 11.05
N ARG A 107 13.21 -4.84 9.77
CA ARG A 107 14.39 -4.73 8.89
C ARG A 107 14.78 -3.28 8.60
N CYS A 108 13.81 -2.39 8.41
CA CYS A 108 14.07 -0.98 8.10
C CYS A 108 14.73 -0.24 9.27
N LEU A 109 14.34 -0.60 10.50
CA LEU A 109 14.84 0.00 11.74
C LEU A 109 16.07 -0.72 12.31
N SER A 110 16.47 -1.87 11.75
CA SER A 110 17.68 -2.56 12.22
C SER A 110 18.93 -1.72 11.91
N PRO A 111 19.88 -1.60 12.86
CA PRO A 111 21.21 -1.10 12.54
C PRO A 111 21.87 -2.06 11.56
N SER A 112 22.48 -1.47 10.52
CA SER A 112 23.17 -2.19 9.44
C SER A 112 24.39 -2.92 9.95
#